data_AF-A0A5B7YIY6-F1
#
_entry.id   AF-A0A5B7YIY6-F1
#
_cell.length_a   1.000
_cell.length_b   1.000
_cell.length_c   1.000
_cell.angle_alpha   90.00
_cell.angle_beta   90.00
_cell.angle_gamma   90.00
#
_symmetry.space_group_name_H-M   'P 1'
#
loop_
_entity.id
_entity.type
_entity.pdbx_description
1 polymer ?
#
loop_
_entity_poly.entity_id
_entity_poly.type
_entity_poly.pdbx_seq_one_letter_code
_entity_poly.pdbx_strand_id
1 'polypeptide(L)'
;MATSFSCSAFAQTTPADDQDIASQISVGVGLGTMYSGLGANVAWTSPTDLKYISAGCTAQKECGLGIGWIKTDLFDSASNKHGMGIYLSKVDEEWQWDVRNVDGRMVYDGQEKDVYGLGLSYTYFMNGINKSGTTAGVSFHATNSDYDDKEIWLQLGYQF
;
A
#
# COMPACT_ATOMS: atom_id res chain seq x y z
N MET A 1 66.05 -12.70 -20.11
CA MET A 1 64.72 -12.05 -20.12
C MET A 1 63.70 -13.17 -20.29
N ALA A 2 63.09 -13.69 -19.22
CA ALA A 2 61.86 -13.16 -18.59
C ALA A 2 60.73 -13.06 -19.64
N THR A 3 59.57 -13.73 -19.58
CA THR A 3 58.81 -14.25 -18.43
C THR A 3 57.73 -15.22 -18.91
N SER A 4 57.43 -16.21 -18.08
CA SER A 4 56.29 -17.13 -18.17
C SER A 4 54.94 -16.42 -18.05
N PHE A 5 53.94 -16.81 -18.86
CA PHE A 5 52.54 -16.49 -18.60
C PHE A 5 51.84 -17.70 -17.99
N SER A 6 51.53 -17.59 -16.70
CA SER A 6 50.67 -18.49 -15.94
C SER A 6 49.23 -18.32 -16.41
N CYS A 7 48.62 -19.41 -16.90
CA CYS A 7 47.18 -19.47 -17.14
C CYS A 7 46.48 -19.67 -15.79
N SER A 8 46.16 -18.57 -15.11
CA SER A 8 45.35 -18.62 -13.89
C SER A 8 43.90 -18.83 -14.30
N ALA A 9 43.37 -20.02 -13.97
CA ALA A 9 41.96 -20.32 -14.02
C ALA A 9 41.19 -19.28 -13.18
N PHE A 10 40.49 -18.36 -13.85
CA PHE A 10 39.45 -17.59 -13.20
C PHE A 10 38.26 -18.53 -13.03
N ALA A 11 38.02 -18.98 -11.81
CA ALA A 11 36.76 -19.57 -11.43
C ALA A 11 35.67 -18.55 -11.77
N GLN A 12 34.89 -18.83 -12.81
CA GLN A 12 33.61 -18.19 -13.03
C GLN A 12 32.72 -18.62 -11.87
N THR A 13 32.70 -17.83 -10.80
CA THR A 13 31.53 -17.77 -9.94
C THR A 13 30.44 -17.17 -10.81
N THR A 14 29.63 -18.01 -11.44
CA THR A 14 28.31 -17.60 -11.91
C THR A 14 27.61 -17.00 -10.69
N PRO A 15 27.33 -15.68 -10.65
CA PRO A 15 26.29 -15.25 -9.74
C PRO A 15 25.06 -16.06 -10.16
N ALA A 16 24.45 -16.71 -9.18
CA ALA A 16 23.14 -17.29 -9.35
C ALA A 16 22.28 -16.24 -10.08
N ASP A 17 21.64 -16.70 -11.14
CA ASP A 17 20.67 -15.98 -11.93
C ASP A 17 19.49 -15.63 -11.00
N ASP A 18 19.67 -14.58 -10.18
CA ASP A 18 18.56 -13.83 -9.61
C ASP A 18 17.86 -13.23 -10.81
N GLN A 19 16.82 -13.94 -11.27
CA GLN A 19 15.76 -13.40 -12.10
C GLN A 19 15.03 -12.34 -11.26
N ASP A 20 15.73 -11.25 -10.96
CA ASP A 20 15.18 -10.00 -10.46
C ASP A 20 14.25 -9.49 -11.57
N ILE A 21 12.97 -9.85 -11.48
CA ILE A 21 11.92 -9.07 -12.11
C ILE A 21 12.06 -7.68 -11.52
N ALA A 22 12.77 -6.80 -12.22
CA ALA A 22 13.18 -5.49 -11.75
C ALA A 22 12.03 -4.78 -11.05
N SER A 23 12.06 -4.79 -9.72
CA SER A 23 11.07 -4.10 -8.92
C SER A 23 11.36 -2.61 -9.03
N GLN A 24 10.42 -1.87 -9.62
CA GLN A 24 10.55 -0.43 -9.78
C GLN A 24 9.83 0.24 -8.62
N ILE A 25 10.55 1.14 -7.94
CA ILE A 25 9.92 2.03 -6.96
C ILE A 25 9.12 3.07 -7.73
N SER A 26 7.87 3.21 -7.36
CA SER A 26 6.94 4.18 -7.90
C SER A 26 6.36 5.02 -6.77
N VAL A 27 6.01 6.26 -7.07
CA VAL A 27 5.36 7.18 -6.14
C VAL A 27 4.02 7.56 -6.72
N GLY A 28 2.97 7.54 -5.92
CA GLY A 28 1.63 7.93 -6.34
C GLY A 28 1.07 9.07 -5.51
N VAL A 29 0.22 9.89 -6.11
CA VAL A 29 -0.60 10.88 -5.41
C VAL A 29 -2.04 10.78 -5.88
N GLY A 30 -3.01 11.01 -5.00
CA GLY A 30 -4.41 10.90 -5.38
C GLY A 30 -5.38 10.93 -4.23
N LEU A 31 -6.61 10.55 -4.55
CA LEU A 31 -7.72 10.39 -3.64
C LEU A 31 -8.20 8.92 -3.60
N GLY A 32 -8.57 8.44 -2.42
CA GLY A 32 -9.11 7.10 -2.18
C GLY A 32 -8.17 6.23 -1.35
N THR A 33 -8.49 4.95 -1.23
CA THR A 33 -7.90 4.08 -0.19
C THR A 33 -6.44 3.66 -0.46
N MET A 34 -5.99 3.66 -1.72
CA MET A 34 -4.57 3.50 -2.09
C MET A 34 -3.71 4.73 -1.76
N TYR A 35 -4.35 5.83 -1.32
CA TYR A 35 -3.70 7.09 -0.96
C TYR A 35 -4.09 7.53 0.47
N SER A 36 -4.71 6.65 1.26
CA SER A 36 -5.25 6.93 2.60
C SER A 36 -6.13 8.19 2.65
N GLY A 37 -7.08 8.32 1.72
CA GLY A 37 -7.86 9.54 1.54
C GLY A 37 -7.22 10.41 0.47
N LEU A 38 -7.02 11.70 0.73
CA LEU A 38 -6.20 12.57 -0.10
C LEU A 38 -4.75 12.49 0.36
N GLY A 39 -3.87 11.92 -0.46
CA GLY A 39 -2.52 11.65 -0.02
C GLY A 39 -1.61 11.07 -1.09
N ALA A 40 -0.60 10.34 -0.62
CA ALA A 40 0.44 9.77 -1.44
C ALA A 40 0.72 8.32 -1.05
N ASN A 41 1.35 7.59 -1.96
CA ASN A 41 1.87 6.27 -1.72
C ASN A 41 3.27 6.09 -2.30
N VAL A 42 4.00 5.13 -1.74
CA VAL A 42 5.23 4.58 -2.29
C VAL A 42 4.98 3.11 -2.56
N ALA A 43 5.28 2.68 -3.77
CA ALA A 43 4.95 1.35 -4.25
C ALA A 43 6.15 0.64 -4.86
N TRP A 44 6.26 -0.65 -4.59
CA TRP A 44 7.13 -1.57 -5.32
C TRP A 44 6.29 -2.24 -6.40
N THR A 45 6.65 -1.95 -7.65
CA THR A 45 5.93 -2.41 -8.83
C THR A 45 6.73 -3.47 -9.58
N SER A 46 6.03 -4.49 -10.03
CA SER A 46 6.48 -5.51 -10.98
C SER A 46 5.48 -5.53 -12.15
N PRO A 47 5.72 -6.27 -13.24
CA PRO A 47 4.81 -6.30 -14.39
C PRO A 47 3.35 -6.64 -14.06
N THR A 48 3.12 -7.42 -12.99
CA THR A 48 1.79 -7.89 -12.58
C THR A 48 1.39 -7.51 -11.15
N ASP A 49 2.32 -7.02 -10.33
CA ASP A 49 2.16 -6.80 -8.90
C ASP A 49 2.48 -5.35 -8.51
N LEU A 50 1.75 -4.80 -7.54
CA LEU A 50 2.04 -3.54 -6.88
C LEU A 50 1.79 -3.65 -5.39
N LYS A 51 2.86 -3.56 -4.59
CA LYS A 51 2.78 -3.50 -3.13
C LYS A 51 3.05 -2.07 -2.70
N TYR A 52 2.23 -1.50 -1.83
CA TYR A 52 2.37 -0.09 -1.47
C TYR A 52 2.20 0.17 0.01
N ILE A 53 2.81 1.26 0.45
CA ILE A 53 2.51 1.96 1.69
C ILE A 53 1.98 3.35 1.34
N SER A 54 1.04 3.86 2.11
CA SER A 54 0.31 5.09 1.80
C SER A 54 0.05 5.90 3.07
N ALA A 55 0.00 7.21 2.89
CA ALA A 55 -0.28 8.18 3.94
C ALA A 55 -1.08 9.33 3.34
N GLY A 56 -2.09 9.79 4.08
CA GLY A 56 -3.04 10.78 3.59
C GLY A 56 -4.04 11.16 4.67
N CYS A 57 -4.94 12.08 4.34
CA CYS A 57 -6.00 12.48 5.24
C CYS A 57 -7.37 12.52 4.53
N THR A 58 -8.43 12.26 5.29
CA THR A 58 -9.81 12.40 4.84
C THR A 58 -10.25 13.87 4.87
N ALA A 59 -11.41 14.17 4.28
CA ALA A 59 -11.99 15.52 4.37
C ALA A 59 -12.33 15.93 5.81
N GLN A 60 -12.52 14.96 6.72
CA GLN A 60 -12.72 15.21 8.15
C GLN A 60 -11.42 15.46 8.94
N LYS A 61 -10.26 15.56 8.27
CA LYS A 61 -8.92 15.76 8.84
C LYS A 61 -8.36 14.56 9.63
N GLU A 62 -8.98 13.40 9.53
CA GLU A 62 -8.42 12.15 10.03
C GLU A 62 -7.30 11.73 9.09
N CYS A 63 -6.09 11.55 9.63
CA CYS A 63 -4.93 11.17 8.84
C CYS A 63 -4.55 9.72 9.15
N GLY A 64 -4.35 8.95 8.10
CA GLY A 64 -4.20 7.51 8.20
C GLY A 64 -3.00 6.98 7.43
N LEU A 65 -2.56 5.80 7.84
CA LEU A 65 -1.58 5.00 7.12
C LEU A 65 -2.27 3.78 6.52
N GLY A 66 -1.86 3.41 5.32
CA GLY A 66 -2.40 2.26 4.60
C GLY A 66 -1.30 1.42 3.99
N ILE A 67 -1.47 0.11 3.99
CA ILE A 67 -0.64 -0.83 3.24
C ILE A 67 -1.53 -1.66 2.34
N GLY A 68 -1.06 -2.01 1.15
CA GLY A 68 -1.85 -2.84 0.26
C GLY A 68 -1.06 -3.55 -0.81
N TRP A 69 -1.73 -4.48 -1.46
CA TRP A 69 -1.18 -5.27 -2.55
C TRP A 69 -2.22 -5.43 -3.64
N ILE A 70 -1.85 -5.09 -4.87
CA ILE A 70 -2.66 -5.16 -6.08
C ILE A 70 -2.00 -6.14 -7.06
N LYS A 71 -2.83 -7.01 -7.63
CA LYS A 71 -2.48 -7.99 -8.65
C LYS A 71 -3.29 -7.78 -9.92
N THR A 72 -2.66 -7.90 -11.08
CA THR A 72 -3.35 -7.77 -12.37
C THR A 72 -3.54 -9.10 -13.10
N ASP A 73 -2.92 -10.18 -12.62
CA ASP A 73 -2.87 -11.49 -13.27
C ASP A 73 -3.96 -12.47 -12.81
N LEU A 74 -4.97 -12.02 -12.07
CA LEU A 74 -6.00 -12.88 -11.45
C LEU A 74 -7.04 -13.43 -12.44
N PHE A 75 -7.33 -12.72 -13.54
CA PHE A 75 -8.41 -13.09 -14.47
C PHE A 75 -8.00 -13.06 -15.95
N ASP A 76 -7.03 -12.22 -16.33
CA ASP A 76 -6.51 -12.15 -17.70
C ASP A 76 -5.04 -11.71 -17.70
N SER A 77 -4.13 -12.63 -18.04
CA SER A 77 -2.68 -12.37 -18.07
C SER A 77 -2.25 -11.47 -19.23
N ALA A 78 -3.14 -11.15 -20.18
CA ALA A 78 -2.80 -10.37 -21.36
C ALA A 78 -2.75 -8.85 -21.11
N SER A 79 -3.33 -8.36 -20.00
CA SER A 79 -3.40 -6.92 -19.70
C SER A 79 -3.06 -6.62 -18.25
N ASN A 80 -1.99 -5.87 -18.03
CA ASN A 80 -1.60 -5.40 -16.70
C ASN A 80 -2.27 -4.08 -16.28
N LYS A 81 -3.46 -3.80 -16.82
CA LYS A 81 -4.23 -2.58 -16.53
C LYS A 81 -5.30 -2.78 -15.48
N HIS A 82 -5.80 -4.00 -15.30
CA HIS A 82 -6.90 -4.31 -14.40
C HIS A 82 -6.35 -4.92 -13.12
N GLY A 83 -6.21 -4.11 -12.07
CA GLY A 83 -5.72 -4.55 -10.78
C GLY A 83 -6.86 -4.90 -9.84
N MET A 84 -6.72 -6.00 -9.11
CA MET A 84 -7.51 -6.31 -7.93
C MET A 84 -6.57 -6.41 -6.73
N GLY A 85 -6.98 -5.81 -5.62
CA GLY A 85 -6.12 -5.71 -4.46
C GLY A 85 -6.83 -5.91 -3.15
N ILE A 86 -6.00 -6.12 -2.13
CA ILE A 86 -6.37 -6.08 -0.73
C ILE A 86 -5.56 -4.99 -0.05
N TYR A 87 -6.15 -4.33 0.93
CA TYR A 87 -5.44 -3.35 1.72
C TYR A 87 -5.90 -3.34 3.17
N LEU A 88 -5.02 -2.82 4.01
CA LEU A 88 -5.22 -2.58 5.42
C LEU A 88 -4.94 -1.10 5.66
N SER A 89 -5.83 -0.41 6.38
CA SER A 89 -5.65 1.00 6.71
C SER A 89 -5.94 1.25 8.19
N LYS A 90 -5.07 2.02 8.85
CA LYS A 90 -5.35 2.64 10.15
C LYS A 90 -6.04 3.98 9.86
N VAL A 91 -7.30 4.11 10.24
CA VAL A 91 -8.15 5.24 9.87
C VAL A 91 -8.03 6.38 10.88
N ASP A 92 -7.87 6.08 12.17
CA ASP A 92 -7.76 7.11 13.20
C ASP A 92 -7.06 6.61 14.50
N GLU A 93 -6.56 7.57 15.29
CA GLU A 93 -6.15 7.43 16.69
C GLU A 93 -7.13 8.21 17.56
N GLU A 94 -8.23 7.59 17.98
CA GLU A 94 -9.22 8.29 18.80
C GLU A 94 -8.73 8.40 20.26
N TRP A 95 -8.40 9.60 20.71
CA TRP A 95 -7.99 9.89 22.09
C TRP A 95 -9.23 10.06 22.99
N GLN A 96 -9.80 8.95 23.48
CA GLN A 96 -10.94 9.00 24.41
C GLN A 96 -10.46 9.19 25.85
N TRP A 97 -10.93 10.27 26.49
CA TRP A 97 -10.70 10.57 27.91
C TRP A 97 -11.81 9.93 28.74
N ASP A 98 -11.53 8.79 29.38
CA ASP A 98 -12.46 8.16 30.31
C ASP A 98 -12.19 8.71 31.73
N VAL A 99 -13.21 9.32 32.34
CA VAL A 99 -13.12 9.85 33.71
C VAL A 99 -13.80 8.87 34.64
N ARG A 100 -13.01 8.10 35.38
CA ARG A 100 -13.52 7.13 36.36
C ARG A 100 -13.25 7.60 37.78
N ASN A 101 -14.27 7.51 38.63
CA ASN A 101 -14.14 7.78 40.05
C ASN A 101 -13.79 6.45 40.75
N VAL A 102 -12.55 6.31 41.22
CA VAL A 102 -12.09 5.14 41.98
C VAL A 102 -11.71 5.62 43.38
N ASP A 103 -12.42 5.14 44.39
CA ASP A 103 -12.19 5.47 45.81
C ASP A 103 -12.07 6.98 46.11
N GLY A 104 -12.95 7.80 45.51
CA GLY A 104 -13.00 9.25 45.72
C GLY A 104 -11.88 10.03 45.04
N ARG A 105 -11.08 9.39 44.17
CA ARG A 105 -10.08 10.04 43.33
C ARG A 105 -10.53 9.99 41.87
N MET A 106 -10.35 11.09 41.16
CA MET A 106 -10.57 11.16 39.71
C MET A 106 -9.39 10.49 39.02
N VAL A 107 -9.63 9.35 38.38
CA VAL A 107 -8.64 8.63 37.57
C VAL A 107 -8.95 8.90 36.10
N TYR A 108 -7.94 9.40 35.39
CA TYR A 108 -7.99 9.61 33.94
C TYR A 108 -7.48 8.33 33.28
N ASP A 109 -8.36 7.62 32.57
CA ASP A 109 -7.99 6.43 31.80
C ASP A 109 -8.14 6.80 30.32
N GLY A 110 -7.01 6.87 29.61
CA GLY A 110 -6.99 7.14 28.17
C GLY A 110 -7.02 5.81 27.44
N GLN A 111 -8.13 5.45 26.82
CA GLN A 111 -8.16 4.26 25.97
C GLN A 111 -7.97 4.68 24.52
N GLU A 112 -6.77 4.41 23.99
CA GLU A 112 -6.48 4.47 22.56
C GLU A 112 -7.24 3.33 21.88
N LYS A 113 -8.29 3.66 21.12
CA LYS A 113 -8.95 2.68 20.24
C LYS A 113 -8.49 2.93 18.82
N ASP A 114 -7.47 2.19 18.41
CA ASP A 114 -7.06 2.14 17.02
C ASP A 114 -8.16 1.51 16.16
N VAL A 115 -8.68 2.26 15.18
CA VAL A 115 -9.62 1.72 14.19
C VAL A 115 -8.84 1.21 12.98
N TYR A 116 -8.89 -0.11 12.79
CA TYR A 116 -8.32 -0.80 11.63
C TYR A 116 -9.42 -1.13 10.62
N GLY A 117 -9.13 -0.84 9.35
CA GLY A 117 -9.95 -1.22 8.20
C GLY A 117 -9.23 -2.23 7.33
N LEU A 118 -9.99 -3.20 6.79
CA LEU A 118 -9.55 -4.12 5.75
C LEU A 118 -10.48 -3.96 4.55
N GLY A 119 -9.92 -3.91 3.34
CA GLY A 119 -10.72 -3.71 2.14
C GLY A 119 -10.22 -4.48 0.93
N LEU A 120 -11.14 -4.64 -0.02
CA LEU A 120 -10.88 -5.10 -1.37
C LEU A 120 -10.92 -3.89 -2.30
N SER A 121 -10.04 -3.86 -3.29
CA SER A 121 -9.98 -2.79 -4.27
C SER A 121 -9.94 -3.34 -5.69
N TYR A 122 -10.48 -2.55 -6.61
CA TYR A 122 -10.26 -2.68 -8.03
C TYR A 122 -9.68 -1.36 -8.55
N THR A 123 -8.59 -1.43 -9.30
CA THR A 123 -7.85 -0.26 -9.79
C THR A 123 -7.50 -0.46 -11.25
N TYR A 124 -7.91 0.48 -12.09
CA TYR A 124 -7.56 0.54 -13.50
C TYR A 124 -6.35 1.47 -13.70
N PHE A 125 -5.25 0.91 -14.21
CA PHE A 125 -4.02 1.62 -14.55
C PHE A 125 -4.03 1.95 -16.04
N MET A 126 -4.22 3.22 -16.42
CA MET A 126 -4.39 3.59 -17.83
C MET A 126 -3.22 3.12 -18.73
N ASN A 127 -2.00 3.19 -18.19
CA ASN A 127 -0.76 2.85 -18.88
C ASN A 127 -0.19 1.47 -18.48
N GLY A 128 -0.81 0.77 -17.53
CA GLY A 128 -0.31 -0.47 -16.91
C GLY A 128 0.26 -0.24 -15.51
N ILE A 129 0.22 -1.27 -14.67
CA ILE A 129 0.57 -1.21 -13.24
C ILE A 129 2.01 -0.79 -12.92
N ASN A 130 2.93 -1.01 -13.86
CA ASN A 130 4.36 -0.72 -13.73
C ASN A 130 4.82 0.49 -14.55
N LYS A 131 3.90 1.37 -14.93
CA LYS A 131 4.20 2.58 -15.71
C LYS A 131 3.55 3.80 -15.08
N SER A 132 4.17 4.96 -15.28
CA SER A 132 3.58 6.22 -14.87
C SER A 132 2.26 6.46 -15.61
N GLY A 133 1.25 6.96 -14.91
CA GLY A 133 -0.04 7.26 -15.51
C GLY A 133 -1.15 7.44 -14.48
N THR A 134 -2.31 7.84 -14.99
CA THR A 134 -3.52 7.99 -14.20
C THR A 134 -4.06 6.62 -13.77
N THR A 135 -4.53 6.56 -12.53
CA THR A 135 -5.22 5.42 -11.93
C THR A 135 -6.64 5.83 -11.56
N ALA A 136 -7.60 4.92 -11.74
CA ALA A 136 -8.97 5.11 -11.31
C ALA A 136 -9.51 3.79 -10.75
N GLY A 137 -10.30 3.83 -9.68
CA GLY A 137 -10.69 2.61 -9.01
C GLY A 137 -11.91 2.75 -8.11
N VAL A 138 -12.31 1.62 -7.57
CA VAL A 138 -13.34 1.50 -6.54
C VAL A 138 -12.84 0.53 -5.48
N SER A 139 -13.13 0.80 -4.22
CA SER A 139 -12.83 -0.10 -3.13
C SER A 139 -14.03 -0.29 -2.23
N PHE A 140 -14.07 -1.44 -1.60
CA PHE A 140 -15.00 -1.78 -0.55
C PHE A 140 -14.19 -2.07 0.71
N HIS A 141 -14.49 -1.37 1.79
CA HIS A 141 -13.78 -1.54 3.06
C HIS A 141 -14.75 -1.99 4.14
N ALA A 142 -14.24 -2.74 5.10
CA ALA A 142 -14.92 -3.05 6.34
C ALA A 142 -14.03 -2.64 7.51
N THR A 143 -14.63 -2.04 8.53
CA THR A 143 -13.97 -1.54 9.74
C THR A 143 -14.47 -2.33 10.94
N ASN A 144 -13.65 -2.36 12.00
CA ASN A 144 -14.05 -2.94 13.28
C ASN A 144 -14.69 -1.87 14.21
N SER A 145 -15.54 -1.00 13.65
CA SER A 145 -16.25 0.05 14.38
C SER A 145 -17.72 -0.34 14.60
N ASP A 146 -18.29 0.02 15.77
CA ASP A 146 -19.68 -0.29 16.14
C ASP A 146 -20.71 0.49 15.28
N TYR A 147 -20.27 1.52 14.55
CA TYR A 147 -21.06 2.31 13.61
C TYR A 147 -20.32 2.32 12.26
N ASP A 148 -21.05 2.00 11.19
CA ASP A 148 -20.59 1.88 9.80
C ASP A 148 -19.53 0.79 9.56
N ASP A 149 -20.01 -0.46 9.45
CA ASP A 149 -19.18 -1.66 9.27
C ASP A 149 -18.66 -1.85 7.83
N LYS A 150 -19.19 -1.07 6.86
CA LYS A 150 -18.95 -1.26 5.42
C LYS A 150 -19.08 0.04 4.63
N GLU A 151 -18.08 0.37 3.82
CA GLU A 151 -18.10 1.55 2.94
C GLU A 151 -17.57 1.25 1.53
N ILE A 152 -18.06 2.01 0.54
CA ILE A 152 -17.55 1.99 -0.84
C ILE A 152 -16.87 3.32 -1.14
N TRP A 153 -15.63 3.27 -1.63
CA TRP A 153 -14.83 4.44 -1.98
C TRP A 153 -14.52 4.47 -3.46
N LEU A 154 -14.57 5.67 -4.05
CA LEU A 154 -14.00 5.93 -5.37
C LEU A 154 -12.53 6.36 -5.22
N GLN A 155 -11.74 6.02 -6.23
CA GLN A 155 -10.32 6.30 -6.27
C GLN A 155 -9.94 6.96 -7.58
N LEU A 156 -9.09 7.98 -7.50
CA LEU A 156 -8.48 8.64 -8.64
C LEU A 156 -7.09 9.15 -8.25
N GLY A 157 -6.09 8.90 -9.07
CA GLY A 157 -4.76 9.41 -8.81
C GLY A 157 -3.83 9.34 -10.00
N TYR A 158 -2.57 9.63 -9.75
CA TYR A 158 -1.49 9.53 -10.70
C TYR A 158 -0.31 8.82 -10.07
N GLN A 159 0.24 7.86 -10.79
CA GLN A 159 1.44 7.11 -10.44
C GLN A 159 2.61 7.62 -11.29
N PHE A 160 3.77 7.86 -10.67
CA PHE A 160 5.01 8.30 -11.31
C PHE A 160 5.96 7.11 -11.49
#